data_AF-A0AA41U9G4-F1
#
_entry.id   AF-A0AA41U9G4-F1
#
_cell.length_a   1.000
_cell.length_b   1.000
_cell.length_c   1.000
_cell.angle_alpha   90.00
_cell.angle_beta   90.00
_cell.angle_gamma   90.00
#
_symmetry.space_group_name_H-M   'P 1'
#
loop_
_entity.id
_entity.type
_entity.pdbx_description
1 polymer ?
#
loop_
_entity_poly.entity_id
_entity_poly.type
_entity_poly.pdbx_seq_one_letter_code
_entity_poly.pdbx_strand_id
1 'polypeptide(L)'
;MTPIHSDILIAREHDRDALRRALRTGSVEQLRRGAYRAARGGAAPTDRFHAARDQAVARVVAVGRQLGEACVSHESAALLHGLRLWRLPTQVHVVQGYNPSSASAPDIARHRVTLDDHERAVIGGVVTTSLPRTVADCLATLHPLRALVIADHALASGMDRAAASGCVDARRDPRGRRRAQLVLQLADSGAESAWESWLRYAVLRADLPRPTTQLPVWTPYGAYRADLGWEGFRLLAEFDGRVKYRPGALGAGYDAERALFDEKRREDHIREDGWSVVRVTSSDTPDQAVARIARRMPESARERMRLVRLLPHPSTDRPWGGGSGGGGGPRGRGAPPPPRAFIAFWGRDRQPGLPITRPTADHAAPSLAGHSYTGGYPILPRRVGSARS
;
A
#
# COMPACT_ATOMS: atom_id res chain seq x y z
N MET A 1 23.81 -15.63 -7.78
CA MET A 1 22.52 -15.33 -7.09
C MET A 1 22.19 -16.50 -6.18
N THR A 2 22.27 -16.31 -4.87
CA THR A 2 21.92 -17.35 -3.88
C THR A 2 20.41 -17.60 -3.95
N PRO A 3 19.92 -18.85 -4.07
CA PRO A 3 18.49 -19.11 -4.12
C PRO A 3 17.83 -18.58 -2.85
N ILE A 4 16.76 -17.80 -3.01
CA ILE A 4 16.12 -17.01 -1.95
C ILE A 4 15.68 -17.87 -0.74
N HIS A 5 15.52 -19.19 -0.89
CA HIS A 5 15.29 -20.13 0.20
C HIS A 5 15.80 -21.55 -0.13
N SER A 6 17.12 -21.75 -0.14
CA SER A 6 17.72 -23.10 -0.19
C SER A 6 17.53 -23.90 1.09
N ASP A 7 17.04 -23.27 2.15
CA ASP A 7 16.79 -23.81 3.48
C ASP A 7 15.41 -24.45 3.66
N ILE A 8 14.54 -24.40 2.64
CA ILE A 8 13.22 -25.03 2.66
C ILE A 8 13.32 -26.48 2.21
N LEU A 9 12.85 -27.39 3.06
CA LEU A 9 12.86 -28.84 2.87
C LEU A 9 11.43 -29.34 2.65
N ILE A 10 11.19 -30.07 1.56
CA ILE A 10 9.88 -30.68 1.27
C ILE A 10 9.88 -32.13 1.74
N ALA A 11 8.89 -32.51 2.55
CA ALA A 11 8.91 -33.81 3.25
C ALA A 11 9.01 -35.03 2.34
N ARG A 12 8.51 -34.95 1.09
CA ARG A 12 8.57 -36.05 0.11
C ARG A 12 9.95 -36.26 -0.49
N GLU A 13 10.86 -35.30 -0.33
CA GLU A 13 12.22 -35.28 -0.88
C GLU A 13 13.28 -35.72 0.15
N HIS A 14 12.87 -36.05 1.38
CA HIS A 14 13.76 -36.39 2.48
C HIS A 14 13.27 -37.60 3.28
N ASP A 15 14.19 -38.26 3.98
CA ASP A 15 13.85 -39.34 4.90
C ASP A 15 12.97 -38.85 6.06
N ARG A 16 11.88 -39.57 6.33
CA ARG A 16 10.85 -39.15 7.30
C ARG A 16 11.37 -39.18 8.72
N ASP A 17 12.18 -40.17 9.07
CA ASP A 17 12.69 -40.32 10.44
C ASP A 17 13.85 -39.35 10.71
N ALA A 18 14.65 -39.02 9.71
CA ALA A 18 15.60 -37.92 9.75
C ALA A 18 14.89 -36.58 10.02
N LEU A 19 13.81 -36.25 9.31
CA LEU A 19 13.04 -35.03 9.56
C LEU A 19 12.41 -34.99 10.96
N ARG A 20 11.87 -36.11 11.43
CA ARG A 20 11.34 -36.22 12.81
C ARG A 20 12.43 -36.01 13.86
N ARG A 21 13.61 -36.61 13.67
CA ARG A 21 14.78 -36.37 14.54
C ARG A 21 15.16 -34.89 14.53
N ALA A 22 15.25 -34.29 13.34
CA ALA A 22 15.65 -32.89 13.17
C ALA A 22 14.68 -31.91 13.84
N LEU A 23 13.36 -32.19 13.81
CA LEU A 23 12.35 -31.42 14.55
C LEU A 23 12.53 -31.54 16.06
N ARG A 24 12.80 -32.74 16.57
CA ARG A 24 13.01 -32.96 18.02
C ARG A 24 14.27 -32.24 18.51
N THR A 25 15.30 -32.13 17.68
CA THR A 25 16.56 -31.45 18.03
C THR A 25 16.52 -29.94 17.76
N GLY A 26 15.44 -29.40 17.18
CA GLY A 26 15.32 -27.99 16.83
C GLY A 26 16.18 -27.55 15.64
N SER A 27 16.79 -28.49 14.92
CA SER A 27 17.61 -28.19 13.72
C SER A 27 16.77 -27.85 12.48
N VAL A 28 15.48 -28.16 12.50
CA VAL A 28 14.48 -27.68 11.54
C VAL A 28 13.24 -27.21 12.29
N GLU A 29 12.54 -26.23 11.73
CA GLU A 29 11.22 -25.81 12.17
C GLU A 29 10.15 -26.17 11.13
N GLN A 30 8.93 -26.42 11.58
CA GLN A 30 7.82 -26.74 10.69
C GLN A 30 7.16 -25.46 10.16
N LEU A 31 7.16 -25.29 8.83
CA LEU A 31 6.49 -24.17 8.15
C LEU A 31 5.00 -24.45 7.92
N ARG A 32 4.70 -25.68 7.47
CA ARG A 32 3.36 -26.20 7.21
C ARG A 32 3.39 -27.73 7.22
N ARG A 33 2.24 -28.36 7.02
CA ARG A 33 2.18 -29.81 6.80
C ARG A 33 3.05 -30.18 5.59
N GLY A 34 4.03 -31.06 5.81
CA GLY A 34 4.91 -31.59 4.77
C GLY A 34 6.00 -30.63 4.27
N ALA A 35 6.25 -29.50 4.94
CA ALA A 35 7.38 -28.63 4.60
C ALA A 35 8.00 -27.99 5.85
N TYR A 36 9.33 -27.90 5.82
CA TYR A 36 10.17 -27.51 6.95
C TYR A 36 11.19 -26.46 6.50
N ARG A 37 11.74 -25.71 7.46
CA ARG A 37 12.84 -24.78 7.24
C ARG A 37 14.00 -25.18 8.14
N ALA A 38 15.20 -25.31 7.58
CA ALA A 38 16.41 -25.52 8.36
C ALA A 38 16.66 -24.30 9.27
N ALA A 39 17.05 -24.56 10.52
CA ALA A 39 17.43 -23.50 11.44
C ALA A 39 18.62 -22.72 10.86
N ARG A 40 18.48 -21.41 10.67
CA ARG A 40 19.61 -20.55 10.31
C ARG A 40 20.44 -20.34 11.58
N GLY A 41 21.69 -20.82 11.58
CA GLY A 41 22.65 -20.47 12.62
C GLY A 41 22.86 -18.97 12.63
N GLY A 42 22.33 -18.28 13.64
CA GLY A 42 22.37 -16.83 13.75
C GLY A 42 21.46 -16.32 14.87
N ALA A 43 21.73 -15.11 15.37
CA ALA A 43 20.88 -14.47 16.36
C ALA A 43 19.44 -14.32 15.80
N ALA A 44 18.44 -14.56 16.65
CA ALA A 44 17.05 -14.35 16.28
C ALA A 44 16.87 -12.90 15.78
N PRO A 45 16.10 -12.65 14.70
CA PRO A 45 15.89 -11.31 14.20
C PRO A 45 15.36 -10.41 15.33
N THR A 46 16.05 -9.31 15.60
CA THR A 46 15.65 -8.35 16.63
C THR A 46 14.30 -7.70 16.30
N ASP A 47 13.95 -7.67 15.00
CA ASP A 47 12.68 -7.16 14.50
C ASP A 47 11.68 -8.28 14.20
N ARG A 48 10.59 -8.28 14.98
CA ARG A 48 9.46 -9.20 14.83
C ARG A 48 8.77 -9.07 13.47
N PHE A 49 8.74 -7.90 12.85
CA PHE A 49 8.11 -7.70 11.55
C PHE A 49 8.88 -8.40 10.43
N HIS A 50 10.20 -8.19 10.37
CA HIS A 50 11.05 -8.91 9.41
C HIS A 50 10.97 -10.42 9.61
N ALA A 51 11.02 -10.91 10.85
CA ALA A 51 10.86 -12.34 11.14
C ALA A 51 9.51 -12.90 10.63
N ALA A 52 8.41 -12.19 10.84
CA ALA A 52 7.09 -12.61 10.39
C ALA A 52 6.97 -12.59 8.86
N ARG A 53 7.56 -11.58 8.21
CA ARG A 53 7.63 -11.48 6.75
C ARG A 53 8.44 -12.64 6.17
N ASP A 54 9.60 -12.92 6.71
CA ASP A 54 10.46 -14.03 6.29
C ASP A 54 9.75 -15.37 6.44
N GLN A 55 9.03 -15.58 7.54
CA GLN A 55 8.23 -16.78 7.74
C GLN A 55 7.07 -16.87 6.73
N ALA A 56 6.43 -15.75 6.39
CA ALA A 56 5.38 -15.72 5.38
C ALA A 56 5.93 -16.07 3.99
N VAL A 57 7.06 -15.48 3.59
CA VAL A 57 7.74 -15.80 2.33
C VAL A 57 8.12 -17.29 2.28
N ALA A 58 8.69 -17.82 3.36
CA ALA A 58 9.08 -19.23 3.43
C ALA A 58 7.85 -20.16 3.26
N ARG A 59 6.70 -19.83 3.87
CA ARG A 59 5.45 -20.58 3.65
C ARG A 59 5.00 -20.52 2.20
N VAL A 60 5.07 -19.35 1.55
CA VAL A 60 4.68 -19.20 0.14
C VAL A 60 5.56 -20.08 -0.76
N VAL A 61 6.88 -20.04 -0.58
CA VAL A 61 7.82 -20.86 -1.37
C VAL A 61 7.59 -22.36 -1.14
N ALA A 62 7.37 -22.78 0.12
CA ALA A 62 7.05 -24.16 0.44
C ALA A 62 5.80 -24.66 -0.30
N VAL A 63 4.73 -23.84 -0.35
CA VAL A 63 3.51 -24.17 -1.09
C VAL A 63 3.75 -24.26 -2.58
N GLY A 64 4.46 -23.29 -3.16
CA GLY A 64 4.81 -23.29 -4.58
C GLY A 64 5.52 -24.58 -4.99
N ARG A 65 6.53 -25.00 -4.21
CA ARG A 65 7.27 -26.25 -4.46
C ARG A 65 6.43 -27.51 -4.26
N GLN A 66 5.54 -27.54 -3.26
CA GLN A 66 4.68 -28.70 -3.00
C GLN A 66 3.65 -28.92 -4.11
N LEU A 67 3.06 -27.83 -4.63
CA LEU A 67 1.99 -27.91 -5.62
C LEU A 67 2.52 -28.05 -7.06
N GLY A 68 3.77 -27.68 -7.34
CA GLY A 68 4.44 -27.87 -8.62
C GLY A 68 3.90 -26.98 -9.74
N GLU A 69 2.68 -27.27 -10.21
CA GLU A 69 2.03 -26.58 -11.33
C GLU A 69 1.22 -25.34 -10.92
N ALA A 70 0.99 -25.14 -9.61
CA ALA A 70 0.22 -24.02 -9.12
C ALA A 70 1.00 -22.70 -9.24
N CYS A 71 0.32 -21.65 -9.69
CA CYS A 71 0.88 -20.31 -9.81
C CYS A 71 0.59 -19.50 -8.55
N VAL A 72 1.60 -19.06 -7.80
CA VAL A 72 1.39 -18.19 -6.64
C VAL A 72 0.85 -16.84 -7.10
N SER A 73 -0.15 -16.29 -6.39
CA SER A 73 -0.88 -15.08 -6.82
C SER A 73 -1.19 -14.12 -5.68
N HIS A 74 -1.85 -13.00 -5.98
CA HIS A 74 -2.35 -12.03 -5.01
C HIS A 74 -1.28 -11.59 -4.00
N GLU A 75 -1.60 -11.48 -2.71
CA GLU A 75 -0.69 -11.05 -1.65
C GLU A 75 0.51 -11.98 -1.47
N SER A 76 0.37 -13.27 -1.79
CA SER A 76 1.48 -14.21 -1.76
C SER A 76 2.49 -13.95 -2.88
N ALA A 77 2.01 -13.64 -4.09
CA ALA A 77 2.91 -13.20 -5.17
C ALA A 77 3.48 -11.81 -4.88
N ALA A 78 2.68 -10.89 -4.32
CA ALA A 78 3.15 -9.56 -3.94
C ALA A 78 4.33 -9.63 -2.94
N LEU A 79 4.26 -10.56 -1.98
CA LEU A 79 5.39 -10.85 -1.08
C LEU A 79 6.65 -11.31 -1.83
N LEU A 80 6.51 -12.22 -2.80
CA LEU A 80 7.64 -12.71 -3.59
C LEU A 80 8.22 -11.63 -4.52
N HIS A 81 7.39 -10.75 -5.06
CA HIS A 81 7.80 -9.55 -5.81
C HIS A 81 8.45 -8.47 -4.92
N GLY A 82 8.62 -8.73 -3.61
CA GLY A 82 9.24 -7.80 -2.68
C GLY A 82 8.33 -6.62 -2.31
N LEU A 83 7.03 -6.68 -2.61
CA LEU A 83 6.14 -5.55 -2.38
C LEU A 83 5.87 -5.30 -0.89
N ARG A 84 5.52 -4.06 -0.55
CA ARG A 84 4.99 -3.71 0.78
C ARG A 84 3.56 -4.20 0.88
N LEU A 85 3.19 -4.69 2.05
CA LEU A 85 1.81 -5.08 2.37
C LEU A 85 1.40 -4.39 3.67
N TRP A 86 0.13 -4.00 3.73
CA TRP A 86 -0.48 -3.51 4.96
C TRP A 86 -0.61 -4.61 6.03
N ARG A 87 -0.85 -5.85 5.59
CA ARG A 87 -0.89 -7.05 6.42
C ARG A 87 -0.24 -8.20 5.68
N LEU A 88 0.43 -9.08 6.43
CA LEU A 88 0.87 -10.36 5.89
C LEU A 88 -0.33 -11.28 5.68
N PRO A 89 -0.40 -12.03 4.57
CA PRO A 89 -1.48 -12.96 4.31
C PRO A 89 -1.40 -14.15 5.28
N THR A 90 -2.56 -14.58 5.77
CA THR A 90 -2.69 -15.76 6.66
C THR A 90 -2.77 -17.06 5.88
N GLN A 91 -3.18 -17.00 4.61
CA GLN A 91 -3.22 -18.13 3.67
C GLN A 91 -2.25 -17.86 2.51
N VAL A 92 -1.76 -18.93 1.88
CA VAL A 92 -1.02 -18.80 0.61
C VAL A 92 -2.01 -18.80 -0.55
N HIS A 93 -1.96 -17.76 -1.38
CA HIS A 93 -2.83 -17.60 -2.53
C HIS A 93 -2.21 -18.23 -3.78
N VAL A 94 -2.96 -19.12 -4.43
CA VAL A 94 -2.54 -19.78 -5.67
C VAL A 94 -3.65 -19.75 -6.71
N VAL A 95 -3.27 -19.63 -7.98
CA VAL A 95 -4.14 -19.81 -9.15
C VAL A 95 -3.86 -21.18 -9.74
N GLN A 96 -4.94 -21.91 -10.06
CA GLN A 96 -4.87 -23.24 -10.67
C GLN A 96 -6.02 -23.43 -11.68
N GLY A 97 -5.76 -24.26 -12.70
CA GLY A 97 -6.71 -24.51 -13.80
C GLY A 97 -7.83 -25.52 -13.49
N TYR A 98 -7.66 -26.36 -12.46
CA TYR A 98 -8.57 -27.46 -12.14
C TYR A 98 -9.31 -27.26 -10.80
N ASN A 99 -10.42 -28.01 -10.63
CA ASN A 99 -11.24 -27.96 -9.43
C ASN A 99 -10.51 -28.68 -8.27
N PRO A 100 -10.13 -27.98 -7.19
CA PRO A 100 -9.45 -28.64 -6.08
C PRO A 100 -10.39 -29.61 -5.36
N SER A 101 -9.85 -30.72 -4.87
CA SER A 101 -10.44 -31.39 -3.72
C SER A 101 -10.47 -30.39 -2.55
N SER A 102 -11.68 -29.98 -2.16
CA SER A 102 -11.93 -28.93 -1.15
C SER A 102 -11.56 -29.33 0.28
N ALA A 103 -11.06 -30.55 0.50
CA ALA A 103 -10.86 -31.11 1.84
C ALA A 103 -9.43 -30.97 2.40
N SER A 104 -8.45 -30.49 1.63
CA SER A 104 -7.03 -30.54 2.01
C SER A 104 -6.35 -29.16 1.95
N ALA A 105 -5.82 -28.71 3.10
CA ALA A 105 -5.03 -27.48 3.32
C ALA A 105 -5.83 -26.17 3.47
N PRO A 106 -6.37 -25.87 4.68
CA PRO A 106 -7.07 -24.61 4.99
C PRO A 106 -6.15 -23.38 5.00
N ASP A 107 -4.84 -23.59 4.93
CA ASP A 107 -3.82 -22.55 4.85
C ASP A 107 -3.51 -22.11 3.40
N ILE A 108 -4.23 -22.63 2.41
CA ILE A 108 -4.09 -22.27 0.99
C ILE A 108 -5.43 -21.74 0.46
N ALA A 109 -5.42 -20.49 -0.02
CA ALA A 109 -6.51 -19.89 -0.77
C ALA A 109 -6.33 -20.19 -2.26
N ARG A 110 -7.29 -20.90 -2.86
CA ARG A 110 -7.22 -21.35 -4.26
C ARG A 110 -8.16 -20.52 -5.13
N HIS A 111 -7.61 -19.98 -6.20
CA HIS A 111 -8.30 -19.15 -7.18
C HIS A 111 -8.33 -19.88 -8.53
N ARG A 112 -9.44 -19.75 -9.25
CA ARG A 112 -9.60 -20.40 -10.56
C ARG A 112 -9.62 -19.35 -11.66
N VAL A 113 -8.50 -19.22 -12.36
CA VAL A 113 -8.35 -18.35 -13.52
C VAL A 113 -7.38 -19.02 -14.50
N THR A 114 -7.64 -18.89 -15.80
CA THR A 114 -6.66 -19.23 -16.83
C THR A 114 -5.71 -18.06 -16.98
N LEU A 115 -4.40 -18.32 -16.91
CA LEU A 115 -3.37 -17.31 -17.06
C LEU A 115 -2.62 -17.55 -18.35
N ASP A 116 -2.45 -16.48 -19.13
CA ASP A 116 -1.57 -16.48 -20.29
C ASP A 116 -0.10 -16.48 -19.85
N ASP A 117 0.82 -16.82 -20.75
CA ASP A 117 2.25 -16.95 -20.41
C ASP A 117 2.86 -15.62 -19.92
N HIS A 118 2.45 -14.50 -20.52
CA HIS A 118 2.89 -13.16 -20.12
C HIS A 118 2.35 -12.72 -18.74
N GLU A 119 1.32 -13.41 -18.23
CA GLU A 119 0.77 -13.17 -16.89
C GLU A 119 1.48 -13.99 -15.81
N ARG A 120 2.54 -14.72 -16.18
CA ARG A 120 3.35 -15.54 -15.28
C ARG A 120 4.77 -14.99 -15.18
N ALA A 121 5.39 -15.26 -14.05
CA ALA A 121 6.79 -14.97 -13.77
C ALA A 121 7.38 -16.10 -12.91
N VAL A 122 8.70 -16.17 -12.80
CA VAL A 122 9.38 -17.11 -11.91
C VAL A 122 10.27 -16.31 -10.96
N ILE A 123 10.04 -16.46 -9.66
CA ILE A 123 10.82 -15.79 -8.61
C ILE A 123 11.34 -16.84 -7.65
N GLY A 124 12.67 -16.93 -7.52
CA GLY A 124 13.29 -17.90 -6.61
C GLY A 124 12.91 -19.35 -6.91
N GLY A 125 12.65 -19.69 -8.17
CA GLY A 125 12.23 -21.02 -8.61
C GLY A 125 10.75 -21.34 -8.37
N VAL A 126 9.94 -20.36 -7.98
CA VAL A 126 8.49 -20.52 -7.79
C VAL A 126 7.76 -19.77 -8.90
N VAL A 127 6.79 -20.43 -9.54
CA VAL A 127 5.91 -19.80 -10.53
C VAL A 127 4.94 -18.87 -9.81
N THR A 128 4.90 -17.60 -10.24
CA THR A 128 4.05 -16.55 -9.69
C THR A 128 3.29 -15.85 -10.81
N THR A 129 2.23 -15.11 -10.48
CA THR A 129 1.67 -14.12 -11.40
C THR A 129 2.69 -13.02 -11.66
N SER A 130 2.75 -12.49 -12.89
CA SER A 130 3.59 -11.34 -13.23
C SER A 130 3.25 -10.14 -12.35
N LEU A 131 4.14 -9.14 -12.25
CA LEU A 131 3.93 -8.00 -11.36
C LEU A 131 2.62 -7.24 -11.66
N PRO A 132 2.32 -6.86 -12.93
CA PRO A 132 1.04 -6.22 -13.28
C PRO A 132 -0.17 -7.08 -12.94
N ARG A 133 -0.10 -8.39 -13.23
CA ARG A 133 -1.18 -9.33 -12.94
C ARG A 133 -1.42 -9.47 -11.44
N THR A 134 -0.35 -9.58 -10.66
CA THR A 134 -0.39 -9.66 -9.20
C THR A 134 -1.09 -8.43 -8.60
N VAL A 135 -0.73 -7.24 -9.07
CA VAL A 135 -1.37 -5.99 -8.63
C VAL A 135 -2.85 -5.96 -9.03
N ALA A 136 -3.19 -6.34 -10.27
CA ALA A 136 -4.58 -6.42 -10.73
C ALA A 136 -5.44 -7.38 -9.88
N ASP A 137 -4.91 -8.56 -9.53
CA ASP A 137 -5.57 -9.52 -8.66
C ASP A 137 -5.81 -8.95 -7.25
N CYS A 138 -4.82 -8.27 -6.67
CA CYS A 138 -4.93 -7.59 -5.38
C CYS A 138 -5.98 -6.46 -5.41
N LEU A 139 -5.93 -5.60 -6.43
CA LEU A 139 -6.87 -4.49 -6.63
C LEU A 139 -8.33 -4.96 -6.73
N ALA A 140 -8.55 -6.08 -7.40
CA ALA A 140 -9.89 -6.58 -7.63
C ALA A 140 -10.51 -7.34 -6.45
N THR A 141 -9.70 -7.81 -5.50
CA THR A 141 -10.16 -8.73 -4.44
C THR A 141 -9.99 -8.19 -3.02
N LEU A 142 -8.90 -7.48 -2.73
CA LEU A 142 -8.57 -7.00 -1.38
C LEU A 142 -9.41 -5.80 -0.95
N HIS A 143 -9.33 -5.49 0.34
CA HIS A 143 -9.75 -4.18 0.82
C HIS A 143 -8.95 -3.07 0.09
N PRO A 144 -9.59 -1.99 -0.39
CA PRO A 144 -8.93 -0.95 -1.17
C PRO A 144 -7.65 -0.37 -0.55
N LEU A 145 -7.58 -0.21 0.78
CA LEU A 145 -6.35 0.21 1.46
C LEU A 145 -5.17 -0.76 1.22
N ARG A 146 -5.38 -2.08 1.44
CA ARG A 146 -4.33 -3.10 1.21
C ARG A 146 -3.86 -3.08 -0.23
N ALA A 147 -4.80 -2.99 -1.15
CA ALA A 147 -4.49 -2.95 -2.57
C ALA A 147 -3.75 -1.66 -2.95
N LEU A 148 -4.10 -0.51 -2.37
CA LEU A 148 -3.42 0.76 -2.62
C LEU A 148 -1.96 0.72 -2.17
N VAL A 149 -1.68 0.17 -0.98
CA VAL A 149 -0.30 0.00 -0.48
C VAL A 149 0.55 -0.84 -1.46
N ILE A 150 -0.04 -1.93 -1.98
CA ILE A 150 0.62 -2.81 -2.95
C ILE A 150 0.86 -2.07 -4.27
N ALA A 151 -0.15 -1.37 -4.78
CA ALA A 151 -0.09 -0.65 -6.04
C ALA A 151 0.89 0.53 -5.99
N ASP A 152 0.87 1.34 -4.93
CA ASP A 152 1.79 2.46 -4.71
C ASP A 152 3.24 1.97 -4.75
N HIS A 153 3.55 0.91 -4.00
CA HIS A 153 4.89 0.36 -3.98
C HIS A 153 5.30 -0.30 -5.30
N ALA A 154 4.37 -0.96 -6.00
CA ALA A 154 4.66 -1.53 -7.31
C ALA A 154 5.01 -0.46 -8.34
N LEU A 155 4.27 0.67 -8.34
CA LEU A 155 4.57 1.81 -9.20
C LEU A 155 5.91 2.47 -8.83
N ALA A 156 6.17 2.65 -7.54
CA ALA A 156 7.47 3.14 -7.05
C ALA A 156 8.64 2.21 -7.47
N SER A 157 8.36 0.92 -7.61
CA SER A 157 9.32 -0.10 -8.07
C SER A 157 9.41 -0.22 -9.61
N GLY A 158 8.77 0.68 -10.35
CA GLY A 158 8.85 0.74 -11.82
C GLY A 158 7.83 -0.11 -12.58
N MET A 159 6.76 -0.60 -11.91
CA MET A 159 5.66 -1.25 -12.63
C MET A 159 4.99 -0.29 -13.60
N ASP A 160 4.78 -0.72 -14.84
CA ASP A 160 3.94 0.01 -15.78
C ASP A 160 2.46 -0.03 -15.37
N ARG A 161 1.88 1.16 -15.18
CA ARG A 161 0.46 1.35 -14.86
C ARG A 161 -0.45 0.84 -15.99
N ALA A 162 -0.07 1.03 -17.26
CA ALA A 162 -0.88 0.63 -18.40
C ALA A 162 -0.99 -0.90 -18.48
N ALA A 163 0.11 -1.62 -18.27
CA ALA A 163 0.10 -3.08 -18.14
C ALA A 163 -0.85 -3.56 -17.02
N ALA A 164 -0.82 -2.93 -15.84
CA ALA A 164 -1.72 -3.29 -14.75
C ALA A 164 -3.20 -2.98 -15.09
N SER A 165 -3.46 -1.86 -15.78
CA SER A 165 -4.79 -1.52 -16.27
C SER A 165 -5.32 -2.57 -17.25
N GLY A 166 -4.50 -3.01 -18.20
CA GLY A 166 -4.89 -4.07 -19.15
C GLY A 166 -5.31 -5.36 -18.45
N CYS A 167 -4.56 -5.80 -17.43
CA CYS A 167 -4.95 -6.94 -16.60
C CYS A 167 -6.27 -6.72 -15.83
N VAL A 168 -6.53 -5.50 -15.36
CA VAL A 168 -7.80 -5.14 -14.70
C VAL A 168 -8.96 -5.17 -15.69
N ASP A 169 -8.77 -4.59 -16.88
CA ASP A 169 -9.82 -4.45 -17.89
C ASP A 169 -10.24 -5.79 -18.47
N ALA A 170 -9.31 -6.75 -18.57
CA ALA A 170 -9.56 -8.13 -18.98
C ALA A 170 -10.43 -8.94 -17.98
N ARG A 171 -10.68 -8.42 -16.77
CA ARG A 171 -11.43 -9.17 -15.75
C ARG A 171 -12.92 -9.28 -16.06
N ARG A 172 -13.43 -10.51 -15.96
CA ARG A 172 -14.85 -10.81 -16.14
C ARG A 172 -15.75 -10.26 -15.04
N ASP A 173 -15.24 -10.03 -13.83
CA ASP A 173 -16.04 -9.60 -12.67
C ASP A 173 -16.28 -8.07 -12.66
N PRO A 174 -17.48 -7.56 -13.02
CA PRO A 174 -17.65 -6.12 -13.24
C PRO A 174 -17.49 -5.29 -11.96
N ARG A 175 -17.83 -5.87 -10.80
CA ARG A 175 -17.69 -5.22 -9.49
C ARG A 175 -16.22 -5.10 -9.08
N GLY A 176 -15.45 -6.18 -9.17
CA GLY A 176 -14.02 -6.17 -8.85
C GLY A 176 -13.23 -5.30 -9.82
N ARG A 177 -13.57 -5.33 -11.11
CA ARG A 177 -13.01 -4.43 -12.13
C ARG A 177 -13.19 -2.96 -11.78
N ARG A 178 -14.42 -2.51 -11.52
CA ARG A 178 -14.69 -1.10 -11.17
C ARG A 178 -13.92 -0.63 -9.94
N ARG A 179 -13.87 -1.47 -8.90
CA ARG A 179 -13.07 -1.18 -7.70
C ARG A 179 -11.59 -1.12 -8.01
N ALA A 180 -11.08 -2.06 -8.80
CA ALA A 180 -9.67 -2.12 -9.17
C ALA A 180 -9.26 -0.90 -10.01
N GLN A 181 -10.08 -0.48 -10.97
CA GLN A 181 -9.86 0.74 -11.77
C GLN A 181 -9.78 1.98 -10.88
N LEU A 182 -10.72 2.14 -9.93
CA LEU A 182 -10.69 3.25 -8.99
C LEU A 182 -9.40 3.26 -8.15
N VAL A 183 -9.06 2.12 -7.53
CA VAL A 183 -7.86 2.05 -6.67
C VAL A 183 -6.59 2.26 -7.50
N LEU A 184 -6.52 1.73 -8.72
CA LEU A 184 -5.40 1.98 -9.62
C LEU A 184 -5.32 3.46 -9.97
N GLN A 185 -6.41 4.13 -10.36
CA GLN A 185 -6.44 5.57 -10.64
C GLN A 185 -5.94 6.42 -9.46
N LEU A 186 -6.24 5.97 -8.25
CA LEU A 186 -5.78 6.59 -7.02
C LEU A 186 -4.34 6.22 -6.65
N ALA A 187 -3.77 5.13 -7.17
CA ALA A 187 -2.41 4.71 -6.84
C ALA A 187 -1.36 5.76 -7.23
N ASP A 188 -0.27 5.81 -6.48
CA ASP A 188 0.76 6.85 -6.55
C ASP A 188 2.13 6.29 -6.20
N SER A 189 3.16 6.61 -6.98
CA SER A 189 4.52 6.09 -6.79
C SER A 189 5.32 6.80 -5.69
N GLY A 190 4.82 7.92 -5.14
CA GLY A 190 5.57 8.70 -4.16
C GLY A 190 5.47 8.19 -2.72
N ALA A 191 4.58 7.24 -2.39
CA ALA A 191 4.49 6.74 -1.02
C ALA A 191 5.71 5.87 -0.64
N GLU A 192 6.48 6.31 0.35
CA GLU A 192 7.71 5.65 0.82
C GLU A 192 7.44 4.63 1.94
N SER A 193 6.21 4.57 2.45
CA SER A 193 5.78 3.58 3.43
C SER A 193 4.31 3.19 3.30
N ALA A 194 3.93 2.05 3.90
CA ALA A 194 2.53 1.61 3.94
C ALA A 194 1.64 2.58 4.75
N TRP A 195 2.23 3.29 5.70
CA TRP A 195 1.53 4.28 6.51
C TRP A 195 1.27 5.59 5.78
N GLU A 196 2.17 6.00 4.89
CA GLU A 196 1.91 7.13 3.99
C GLU A 196 0.76 6.83 3.03
N SER A 197 0.74 5.63 2.42
CA SER A 197 -0.41 5.18 1.63
C SER A 197 -1.70 5.12 2.47
N TRP A 198 -1.64 4.76 3.75
CA TRP A 198 -2.79 4.79 4.66
C TRP A 198 -3.29 6.22 4.92
N LEU A 199 -2.39 7.16 5.18
CA LEU A 199 -2.74 8.56 5.40
C LEU A 199 -3.38 9.15 4.13
N ARG A 200 -2.77 8.87 2.99
CA ARG A 200 -3.28 9.25 1.66
C ARG A 200 -4.65 8.63 1.40
N TYR A 201 -4.84 7.36 1.72
CA TYR A 201 -6.15 6.70 1.62
C TYR A 201 -7.21 7.39 2.48
N ALA A 202 -6.88 7.77 3.72
CA ALA A 202 -7.81 8.44 4.62
C ALA A 202 -8.27 9.80 4.04
N VAL A 203 -7.32 10.57 3.49
CA VAL A 203 -7.56 11.85 2.79
C VAL A 203 -8.45 11.65 1.56
N LEU A 204 -8.09 10.71 0.68
CA LEU A 204 -8.83 10.43 -0.56
C LEU A 204 -10.25 9.93 -0.27
N ARG A 205 -10.44 9.11 0.77
CA ARG A 205 -11.76 8.66 1.20
C ARG A 205 -12.66 9.82 1.64
N ALA A 206 -12.08 10.84 2.26
CA ALA A 206 -12.80 12.02 2.72
C ALA A 206 -13.09 13.05 1.61
N ASP A 207 -12.69 12.73 0.37
CA ASP A 207 -12.79 13.61 -0.80
C ASP A 207 -12.17 14.99 -0.55
N LEU A 208 -11.08 15.00 0.23
CA LEU A 208 -10.20 16.15 0.33
C LEU A 208 -9.42 16.31 -0.98
N PRO A 209 -8.98 17.53 -1.32
CA PRO A 209 -8.12 17.76 -2.48
C PRO A 209 -6.96 16.74 -2.50
N ARG A 210 -6.65 16.18 -3.67
CA ARG A 210 -5.60 15.16 -3.79
C ARG A 210 -4.26 15.76 -3.35
N PRO A 211 -3.56 15.15 -2.36
CA PRO A 211 -2.25 15.63 -1.95
C PRO A 211 -1.20 15.28 -3.00
N THR A 212 -0.16 16.10 -3.07
CA THR A 212 1.10 15.73 -3.71
C THR A 212 1.93 14.94 -2.71
N THR A 213 2.36 13.74 -3.08
CA THR A 213 3.26 12.92 -2.27
C THR A 213 4.68 13.45 -2.37
N GLN A 214 5.45 13.36 -1.27
CA GLN A 214 6.86 13.74 -1.26
C GLN A 214 7.07 15.18 -1.77
N LEU A 215 6.19 16.10 -1.34
CA LEU A 215 6.16 17.48 -1.81
C LEU A 215 7.45 18.19 -1.37
N PRO A 216 8.27 18.71 -2.31
CA PRO A 216 9.44 19.50 -1.96
C PRO A 216 9.03 20.86 -1.36
N VAL A 217 9.74 21.26 -0.32
CA VAL A 217 9.55 22.54 0.38
C VAL A 217 10.88 23.27 0.39
N TRP A 218 10.92 24.40 -0.32
CA TRP A 218 12.11 25.22 -0.44
C TRP A 218 12.05 26.34 0.60
N THR A 219 12.97 26.36 1.54
CA THR A 219 13.09 27.43 2.55
C THR A 219 14.44 28.12 2.43
N PRO A 220 14.63 29.31 3.05
CA PRO A 220 15.95 29.95 3.12
C PRO A 220 17.05 29.09 3.75
N TYR A 221 16.66 28.06 4.51
CA TYR A 221 17.56 27.17 5.23
C TYR A 221 17.82 25.85 4.50
N GLY A 222 17.19 25.61 3.34
CA GLY A 222 17.41 24.42 2.53
C GLY A 222 16.12 23.81 1.97
N ALA A 223 16.29 22.67 1.31
CA ALA A 223 15.20 21.90 0.71
C ALA A 223 14.77 20.77 1.66
N TYR A 224 13.47 20.72 1.97
CA TYR A 224 12.83 19.66 2.73
C TYR A 224 11.81 18.94 1.87
N ARG A 225 11.27 17.83 2.38
CA ARG A 225 10.28 17.02 1.67
C ARG A 225 9.30 16.41 2.64
N ALA A 226 8.01 16.67 2.45
CA ALA A 226 6.95 16.14 3.30
C ALA A 226 6.20 15.00 2.62
N ASP A 227 5.75 14.01 3.40
CA ASP A 227 5.07 12.82 2.91
C ASP A 227 3.88 13.17 2.01
N LEU A 228 3.03 14.09 2.46
CA LEU A 228 1.90 14.63 1.72
C LEU A 228 1.88 16.16 1.85
N GLY A 229 1.49 16.84 0.78
CA GLY A 229 1.33 18.29 0.81
C GLY A 229 0.31 18.85 -0.17
N TRP A 230 -0.16 20.05 0.18
CA TRP A 230 -1.05 20.90 -0.61
C TRP A 230 -0.43 22.28 -0.73
N GLU A 231 0.30 22.49 -1.82
CA GLU A 231 1.06 23.72 -2.07
C GLU A 231 0.16 24.96 -2.04
N GLY A 232 -1.00 24.91 -2.70
CA GLY A 232 -1.96 26.02 -2.72
C GLY A 232 -2.55 26.39 -1.35
N PHE A 233 -2.39 25.53 -0.32
CA PHE A 233 -2.82 25.81 1.06
C PHE A 233 -1.64 26.00 2.01
N ARG A 234 -0.40 25.91 1.52
CA ARG A 234 0.83 25.80 2.32
C ARG A 234 0.65 24.83 3.50
N LEU A 235 0.11 23.64 3.22
CA LEU A 235 -0.21 22.62 4.22
C LEU A 235 0.56 21.33 3.92
N LEU A 236 1.22 20.80 4.93
CA LEU A 236 1.94 19.53 4.91
C LEU A 236 1.33 18.57 5.92
N ALA A 237 1.31 17.28 5.59
CA ALA A 237 0.99 16.21 6.51
C ALA A 237 2.07 15.14 6.47
N GLU A 238 2.58 14.78 7.65
CA GLU A 238 3.65 13.80 7.82
C GLU A 238 3.18 12.66 8.71
N PHE A 239 3.51 11.43 8.36
CA PHE A 239 3.32 10.28 9.20
C PHE A 239 4.55 10.07 10.08
N ASP A 240 4.45 10.43 11.35
CA ASP A 240 5.46 10.13 12.36
C ASP A 240 5.27 8.68 12.84
N GLY A 241 5.89 7.78 12.09
CA GLY A 241 6.11 6.42 12.54
C GLY A 241 7.10 6.45 13.69
N ARG A 242 6.61 6.54 14.94
CA ARG A 242 7.40 6.36 16.17
C ARG A 242 8.18 5.03 16.15
N VAL A 243 9.31 5.02 15.43
CA VAL A 243 10.31 3.96 15.34
C VAL A 243 11.67 4.63 15.13
N LYS A 244 12.06 5.53 16.04
CA LYS A 244 13.48 5.87 16.24
C LYS A 244 13.92 5.98 17.71
N TYR A 245 13.07 5.63 18.67
CA TYR A 245 13.42 5.79 20.11
C TYR A 245 13.33 4.49 20.89
N ARG A 246 14.00 3.44 20.39
CA ARG A 246 14.46 2.37 21.28
C ARG A 246 15.98 2.51 21.40
N PRO A 247 16.53 2.65 22.62
CA PRO A 247 17.97 2.56 22.82
C PRO A 247 18.50 1.30 22.12
N GLY A 248 19.48 1.46 21.24
CA GLY A 248 20.10 0.36 20.48
C GLY A 248 19.48 0.00 19.13
N ALA A 249 18.38 0.62 18.68
CA ALA A 249 17.76 0.30 17.38
C ALA A 249 18.54 0.81 16.15
N LEU A 250 19.46 1.76 16.33
CA LEU A 250 20.17 2.45 15.25
C LEU A 250 21.71 2.33 15.37
N GLY A 251 22.18 1.34 16.13
CA GLY A 251 23.60 1.03 16.32
C GLY A 251 24.28 1.85 17.41
N ALA A 252 25.48 1.41 17.81
CA ALA A 252 26.35 2.14 18.72
C ALA A 252 26.90 3.37 17.99
N GLY A 253 26.33 4.55 18.27
CA GLY A 253 26.66 5.82 17.59
C GLY A 253 25.46 6.67 17.19
N TYR A 254 24.22 6.16 17.32
CA TYR A 254 23.03 6.96 17.08
C TYR A 254 22.74 7.92 18.24
N ASP A 255 22.89 9.22 17.97
CA ASP A 255 22.51 10.29 18.88
C ASP A 255 21.02 10.64 18.67
N ALA A 256 20.17 10.07 19.51
CA ALA A 256 18.73 10.29 19.48
C ALA A 256 18.34 11.74 19.82
N GLU A 257 19.15 12.42 20.64
CA GLU A 257 18.89 13.79 21.05
C GLU A 257 19.19 14.76 19.90
N ARG A 258 20.31 14.56 19.22
CA ARG A 258 20.62 15.32 18.00
C ARG A 258 19.60 15.11 16.89
N ALA A 259 19.13 13.87 16.68
CA ALA A 259 18.09 13.59 15.68
C ALA A 259 16.76 14.30 16.01
N LEU A 260 16.37 14.35 17.28
CA LEU A 260 15.21 15.11 17.74
C LEU A 260 15.38 16.61 17.51
N PHE A 261 16.58 17.12 17.80
CA PHE A 261 16.91 18.53 17.61
C PHE A 261 16.87 18.93 16.13
N ASP A 262 17.47 18.13 15.24
CA ASP A 262 17.47 18.37 13.81
C ASP A 262 16.06 18.31 13.21
N GLU A 263 15.22 17.36 13.67
CA GLU A 263 13.82 17.26 13.26
C GLU A 263 12.99 18.48 13.72
N LYS A 264 13.23 18.96 14.94
CA LYS A 264 12.59 20.18 15.44
C LYS A 264 13.02 21.41 14.62
N ARG A 265 14.32 21.55 14.32
CA ARG A 265 14.82 22.65 13.48
C ARG A 265 14.24 22.63 12.08
N ARG A 266 14.15 21.45 11.46
CA ARG A 266 13.48 21.28 10.17
C ARG A 266 12.05 21.81 10.22
N GLU A 267 11.29 21.42 11.25
CA GLU A 267 9.91 21.86 11.40
C GLU A 267 9.81 23.38 11.61
N ASP A 268 10.71 23.96 12.41
CA ASP A 268 10.78 25.40 12.63
C ASP A 268 11.09 26.15 11.31
N HIS A 269 12.07 25.70 10.53
CA HIS A 269 12.39 26.29 9.21
C HIS A 269 11.20 26.25 8.23
N ILE A 270 10.45 25.15 8.21
CA ILE A 270 9.27 24.99 7.36
C ILE A 270 8.15 25.96 7.81
N ARG A 271 7.95 26.10 9.13
CA ARG A 271 6.94 26.99 9.70
C ARG A 271 7.28 28.47 9.54
N GLU A 272 8.55 28.84 9.67
CA GLU A 272 9.03 30.20 9.42
C GLU A 272 8.79 30.64 7.97
N ASP A 273 8.88 29.71 7.03
CA ASP A 273 8.53 29.95 5.63
C ASP A 273 7.00 30.07 5.42
N GLY A 274 6.17 29.86 6.46
CA GLY A 274 4.72 30.03 6.41
C GLY A 274 3.93 28.76 6.08
N TRP A 275 4.57 27.59 6.13
CA TRP A 275 3.88 26.31 6.00
C TRP A 275 3.27 25.86 7.31
N SER A 276 2.06 25.29 7.22
CA SER A 276 1.44 24.57 8.31
C SER A 276 1.76 23.08 8.21
N VAL A 277 2.16 22.47 9.32
CA VAL A 277 2.52 21.04 9.39
C VAL A 277 1.54 20.31 10.30
N VAL A 278 1.02 19.18 9.84
CA VAL A 278 0.17 18.26 10.61
C VAL A 278 0.88 16.92 10.76
N ARG A 279 1.24 16.55 11.98
CA ARG A 279 1.75 15.21 12.28
C ARG A 279 0.63 14.23 12.61
N VAL A 280 0.71 13.07 11.99
CA VAL A 280 -0.17 11.93 12.21
C VAL A 280 0.67 10.76 12.65
N THR A 281 0.22 10.05 13.68
CA THR A 281 0.93 8.91 14.28
C THR A 281 0.12 7.64 14.12
N SER A 282 0.72 6.49 14.42
CA SER A 282 0.01 5.20 14.45
C SER A 282 -1.12 5.12 15.49
N SER A 283 -1.15 6.05 16.46
CA SER A 283 -2.22 6.16 17.45
C SER A 283 -3.46 6.90 16.93
N ASP A 284 -3.34 7.62 15.83
CA ASP A 284 -4.45 8.40 15.27
C ASP A 284 -5.39 7.51 14.46
N THR A 285 -6.70 7.72 14.65
CA THR A 285 -7.70 7.12 13.77
C THR A 285 -7.73 7.84 12.41
N PRO A 286 -8.25 7.19 11.35
CA PRO A 286 -8.40 7.84 10.05
C PRO A 286 -9.19 9.16 10.14
N ASP A 287 -10.28 9.17 10.90
CA ASP A 287 -11.12 10.36 11.06
C ASP A 287 -10.41 11.47 11.85
N GLN A 288 -9.57 11.13 12.85
CA GLN A 288 -8.75 12.11 13.56
C GLN A 288 -7.68 12.73 12.65
N ALA A 289 -7.01 11.90 11.84
CA ALA A 289 -6.03 12.38 10.87
C ALA A 289 -6.68 13.35 9.86
N VAL A 290 -7.79 12.94 9.26
CA VAL A 290 -8.58 13.77 8.33
C VAL A 290 -9.04 15.07 9.00
N ALA A 291 -9.57 15.02 10.22
CA ALA A 291 -10.05 16.21 10.92
C ALA A 291 -8.92 17.19 11.29
N ARG A 292 -7.70 16.71 11.58
CA ARG A 292 -6.53 17.58 11.80
C ARG A 292 -6.13 18.29 10.52
N ILE A 293 -6.06 17.56 9.41
CA ILE A 293 -5.73 18.10 8.08
C ILE A 293 -6.79 19.11 7.64
N ALA A 294 -8.07 18.73 7.67
CA ALA A 294 -9.18 19.56 7.22
C ALA A 294 -9.27 20.89 7.98
N ARG A 295 -8.98 20.92 9.29
CA ARG A 295 -8.96 22.16 10.09
C ARG A 295 -7.96 23.22 9.62
N ARG A 296 -6.95 22.82 8.84
CA ARG A 296 -5.95 23.73 8.25
C ARG A 296 -6.21 24.05 6.78
N MET A 297 -7.29 23.53 6.22
CA MET A 297 -7.72 23.85 4.86
C MET A 297 -8.76 24.99 4.85
N PRO A 298 -8.83 25.76 3.74
CA PRO A 298 -9.86 26.78 3.57
C PRO A 298 -11.27 26.17 3.62
N GLU A 299 -12.25 26.98 3.98
CA GLU A 299 -13.65 26.55 4.10
C GLU A 299 -14.18 25.90 2.83
N SER A 300 -13.87 26.48 1.66
CA SER A 300 -14.30 25.94 0.37
C SER A 300 -13.80 24.51 0.09
N ALA A 301 -12.63 24.12 0.62
CA ALA A 301 -12.14 22.75 0.53
C ALA A 301 -12.86 21.82 1.50
N ARG A 302 -13.21 22.30 2.69
CA ARG A 302 -13.97 21.55 3.70
C ARG A 302 -15.41 21.30 3.26
N GLU A 303 -16.06 22.27 2.62
CA GLU A 303 -17.45 22.15 2.13
C GLU A 303 -17.62 21.08 1.05
N ARG A 304 -16.56 20.81 0.27
CA ARG A 304 -16.53 19.76 -0.75
C ARG A 304 -16.33 18.36 -0.21
N MET A 305 -15.92 18.21 1.06
CA MET A 305 -15.68 16.90 1.66
C MET A 305 -16.93 16.02 1.57
N ARG A 306 -16.78 14.84 0.98
CA ARG A 306 -17.81 13.81 0.90
C ARG A 306 -17.15 12.46 1.08
N LEU A 307 -17.89 11.49 1.60
CA LEU A 307 -17.33 10.13 1.70
C LEU A 307 -17.40 9.45 0.33
N VAL A 308 -16.25 9.08 -0.20
CA VAL A 308 -16.17 8.22 -1.39
C VAL A 308 -16.63 6.83 -1.00
N ARG A 309 -17.89 6.49 -1.29
CA ARG A 309 -18.54 5.24 -0.84
C ARG A 309 -17.84 3.96 -1.32
N LEU A 310 -17.09 4.04 -2.42
CA LEU A 310 -16.29 2.93 -2.95
C LEU A 310 -15.01 2.68 -2.14
N LEU A 311 -14.65 3.59 -1.23
CA LEU A 311 -13.51 3.48 -0.31
C LEU A 311 -14.03 3.22 1.13
N PRO A 312 -14.14 1.95 1.54
CA PRO A 312 -14.54 1.60 2.91
C PRO A 312 -13.57 2.18 3.96
N HIS A 313 -14.06 2.33 5.19
CA HIS A 313 -13.30 2.95 6.27
C HIS A 313 -12.07 2.09 6.68
N PRO A 314 -10.85 2.65 6.87
CA PRO A 314 -9.65 1.86 7.16
C PRO A 314 -9.72 0.97 8.41
N SER A 315 -10.53 1.32 9.42
CA SER A 315 -10.63 0.53 10.66
C SER A 315 -11.24 -0.85 10.48
N THR A 316 -11.93 -1.13 9.37
CA THR A 316 -12.32 -2.50 9.01
C THR A 316 -11.10 -3.37 8.66
N ASP A 317 -9.90 -2.76 8.60
CA ASP A 317 -8.64 -3.37 8.23
C ASP A 317 -7.48 -2.78 9.06
N ARG A 318 -7.47 -3.01 10.39
CA ARG A 318 -6.39 -2.55 11.31
C ARG A 318 -4.97 -2.99 10.85
N PRO A 319 -3.86 -2.35 11.21
CA PRO A 319 -2.52 -2.84 10.83
C PRO A 319 -2.12 -4.12 11.59
N TRP A 320 -1.16 -4.87 11.05
CA TRP A 320 -0.53 -6.00 11.76
C TRP A 320 0.24 -5.48 12.99
N GLY A 321 -0.02 -6.07 14.17
CA GLY A 321 0.65 -5.69 15.44
C GLY A 321 -0.04 -4.64 16.32
N GLY A 322 -1.21 -4.11 15.92
CA GLY A 322 -1.98 -3.12 16.70
C GLY A 322 -2.97 -3.70 17.73
N GLY A 323 -2.82 -4.98 18.11
CA GLY A 323 -3.70 -5.64 19.08
C GLY A 323 -3.03 -5.80 20.43
N SER A 324 -3.44 -5.01 21.42
CA SER A 324 -3.24 -5.33 22.84
C SER A 324 -3.91 -6.68 23.11
N GLY A 325 -3.16 -7.60 23.74
CA GLY A 325 -3.65 -8.93 24.09
C GLY A 325 -4.91 -8.90 24.96
N GLY A 326 -5.80 -9.86 24.71
CA GLY A 326 -6.99 -10.12 25.51
C GLY A 326 -7.67 -11.38 24.99
N GLY A 327 -7.71 -12.42 25.83
CA GLY A 327 -8.14 -13.79 25.52
C GLY A 327 -9.61 -13.95 25.15
N GLY A 328 -9.93 -15.17 24.71
CA GLY A 328 -11.23 -15.56 24.17
C GLY A 328 -12.39 -15.57 25.17
N GLY A 329 -13.59 -15.36 24.64
CA GLY A 329 -14.89 -15.46 25.33
C GLY A 329 -16.01 -14.88 24.46
N PRO A 330 -17.27 -15.33 24.57
CA PRO A 330 -18.13 -15.60 23.40
C PRO A 330 -18.97 -14.43 22.86
N ARG A 331 -19.53 -14.67 21.67
CA ARG A 331 -20.41 -13.80 20.86
C ARG A 331 -21.52 -13.12 21.69
N GLY A 332 -21.67 -11.80 21.52
CA GLY A 332 -22.90 -11.10 21.89
C GLY A 332 -22.77 -9.58 22.04
N ARG A 333 -23.57 -8.86 21.24
CA ARG A 333 -23.97 -7.43 21.33
C ARG A 333 -23.04 -6.39 20.68
N GLY A 334 -23.68 -5.49 19.93
CA GLY A 334 -23.11 -4.60 18.94
C GLY A 334 -22.13 -3.57 19.48
N ALA A 335 -21.29 -3.08 18.56
CA ALA A 335 -20.37 -1.97 18.83
C ALA A 335 -21.14 -0.75 19.35
N PRO A 336 -20.63 -0.06 20.38
CA PRO A 336 -21.24 1.19 20.85
C PRO A 336 -21.19 2.25 19.74
N PRO A 337 -22.23 3.10 19.61
CA PRO A 337 -22.22 4.19 18.64
C PRO A 337 -21.07 5.15 18.93
N PRO A 338 -20.50 5.81 17.88
CA PRO A 338 -19.43 6.76 18.06
C PRO A 338 -19.85 7.93 18.98
N PRO A 339 -18.91 8.54 19.71
CA PRO A 339 -19.20 9.63 20.64
C PRO A 339 -19.90 10.81 19.95
N ARG A 340 -20.91 11.37 20.63
CA ARG A 340 -21.87 12.38 20.13
C ARG A 340 -21.25 13.71 19.65
N ALA A 341 -19.93 13.91 19.82
CA ALA A 341 -19.22 15.09 19.32
C ALA A 341 -19.00 15.11 17.79
N PHE A 342 -19.21 13.98 17.09
CA PHE A 342 -19.04 13.89 15.63
C PHE A 342 -20.28 14.33 14.83
N ILE A 343 -21.47 14.32 15.45
CA ILE A 343 -22.75 14.66 14.79
C ILE A 343 -22.94 16.18 14.67
N ALA A 344 -22.33 16.98 15.57
CA ALA A 344 -22.53 18.42 15.62
C ALA A 344 -21.87 19.21 14.47
N PHE A 345 -20.89 18.63 13.77
CA PHE A 345 -20.23 19.28 12.61
C PHE A 345 -20.98 19.07 11.28
N TRP A 346 -21.93 18.12 11.23
CA TRP A 346 -22.58 17.64 10.00
C TRP A 346 -24.11 17.81 9.99
N GLY A 347 -24.68 18.66 10.84
CA GLY A 347 -26.13 18.86 10.90
C GLY A 347 -26.53 20.29 11.24
N ARG A 348 -26.88 21.07 10.22
CA ARG A 348 -27.99 22.04 10.33
C ARG A 348 -28.91 21.90 9.14
N ASP A 349 -30.17 21.68 9.48
CA ASP A 349 -31.33 21.65 8.63
C ASP A 349 -31.37 22.82 7.64
N ARG A 350 -31.69 22.52 6.39
CA ARG A 350 -32.50 23.42 5.57
C ARG A 350 -33.73 22.63 5.12
N GLN A 351 -34.89 23.14 5.54
CA GLN A 351 -36.21 22.63 5.22
C GLN A 351 -36.47 22.60 3.70
N PRO A 352 -37.40 21.74 3.23
CA PRO A 352 -37.74 21.63 1.82
C PRO A 352 -38.73 22.73 1.43
N GLY A 353 -38.39 23.52 0.40
CA GLY A 353 -39.25 24.59 -0.08
C GLY A 353 -39.01 24.97 -1.53
N LEU A 354 -39.93 24.49 -2.38
CA LEU A 354 -40.37 25.00 -3.69
C LEU A 354 -39.68 24.51 -4.98
N PRO A 355 -40.49 24.24 -6.04
CA PRO A 355 -40.06 23.55 -7.25
C PRO A 355 -39.43 24.52 -8.26
N ILE A 356 -38.29 24.13 -8.83
CA ILE A 356 -37.70 24.83 -9.97
C ILE A 356 -38.33 24.29 -11.25
N THR A 357 -39.07 25.17 -11.92
CA THR A 357 -39.55 25.04 -13.29
C THR A 357 -38.38 24.91 -14.27
N ARG A 358 -38.48 23.96 -15.20
CA ARG A 358 -37.56 23.86 -16.35
C ARG A 358 -37.86 24.99 -17.35
N PRO A 359 -36.84 25.61 -17.95
CA PRO A 359 -36.96 26.18 -19.28
C PRO A 359 -36.40 25.20 -20.32
N THR A 360 -37.18 25.04 -21.38
CA THR A 360 -36.90 24.37 -22.65
C THR A 360 -36.08 25.24 -23.60
N ALA A 361 -35.41 24.55 -24.52
CA ALA A 361 -35.08 24.91 -25.90
C ALA A 361 -33.85 25.80 -26.20
N ASP A 362 -33.02 25.23 -27.09
CA ASP A 362 -32.41 25.83 -28.28
C ASP A 362 -31.67 27.17 -28.17
N HIS A 363 -30.38 27.16 -28.53
CA HIS A 363 -29.94 27.77 -29.78
C HIS A 363 -28.47 27.44 -30.10
N ALA A 364 -28.22 27.40 -31.40
CA ALA A 364 -27.02 26.95 -32.09
C ALA A 364 -25.81 27.88 -31.91
N ALA A 365 -24.63 27.28 -32.13
CA ALA A 365 -23.36 27.96 -32.37
C ALA A 365 -23.41 28.91 -33.59
N PRO A 366 -22.41 29.79 -33.70
CA PRO A 366 -21.58 29.68 -34.90
C PRO A 366 -20.07 29.76 -34.62
N SER A 367 -19.34 29.08 -35.50
CA SER A 367 -17.89 29.05 -35.65
C SER A 367 -17.34 30.39 -36.13
N LEU A 368 -16.12 30.73 -35.71
CA LEU A 368 -15.23 31.58 -36.49
C LEU A 368 -13.80 31.03 -36.46
N ALA A 369 -13.27 30.87 -37.66
CA ALA A 369 -11.94 30.41 -38.00
C ALA A 369 -10.94 31.57 -38.04
N GLY A 370 -9.66 31.21 -37.99
CA GLY A 370 -8.54 32.01 -38.48
C GLY A 370 -7.81 32.80 -37.41
N HIS A 371 -6.56 32.44 -37.11
CA HIS A 371 -5.39 33.14 -37.65
C HIS A 371 -4.12 32.41 -37.20
N SER A 372 -3.36 31.98 -38.19
CA SER A 372 -2.00 31.46 -38.14
C SER A 372 -0.99 32.56 -37.78
N TYR A 373 -0.04 32.26 -36.90
CA TYR A 373 1.24 32.96 -36.84
C TYR A 373 2.40 31.97 -36.64
N THR A 374 3.33 32.05 -37.58
CA THR A 374 4.62 31.35 -37.69
C THR A 374 5.72 32.11 -36.96
N GLY A 375 6.63 31.37 -36.31
CA GLY A 375 7.92 31.84 -35.80
C GLY A 375 8.41 30.85 -34.73
N GLY A 376 9.45 30.06 -34.89
CA GLY A 376 10.77 30.37 -35.45
C GLY A 376 11.78 30.25 -34.30
N TYR A 377 12.41 29.07 -34.16
CA TYR A 377 13.44 28.76 -33.16
C TYR A 377 14.67 29.68 -33.29
N PRO A 378 15.52 29.76 -32.24
CA PRO A 378 16.81 29.08 -32.42
C PRO A 378 17.28 28.25 -31.22
N ILE A 379 17.85 27.11 -31.59
CA ILE A 379 18.61 26.14 -30.81
C ILE A 379 20.02 26.71 -30.58
N LEU A 380 20.53 26.66 -29.35
CA LEU A 380 21.95 26.93 -29.04
C LEU A 380 22.75 25.61 -28.90
N PRO A 381 24.04 25.59 -29.30
CA PRO A 381 24.74 24.37 -29.69
C PRO A 381 25.45 23.62 -28.55
N ARG A 382 25.50 22.28 -28.72
CA ARG A 382 26.39 21.34 -28.03
C ARG A 382 27.86 21.65 -28.34
N ARG A 383 28.70 21.83 -27.32
CA ARG A 383 30.16 21.71 -27.45
C ARG A 383 30.58 20.25 -27.33
N VAL A 384 31.17 19.74 -28.40
CA VAL A 384 31.99 18.52 -28.45
C VAL A 384 33.45 18.98 -28.31
N GLY A 385 34.19 18.37 -27.40
CA GLY A 385 35.66 18.50 -27.32
C GLY A 385 36.27 17.10 -27.37
N SER A 386 37.03 16.84 -28.42
CA SER A 386 37.80 15.60 -28.62
C SER A 386 39.18 15.66 -27.98
N ALA A 387 39.67 14.46 -27.63
CA ALA A 387 41.00 14.06 -27.19
C ALA A 387 42.23 14.79 -27.78
N ARG A 388 43.28 14.94 -26.95
CA ARG A 388 44.58 14.22 -27.03
C ARG A 388 45.61 14.86 -26.09
N SER A 389 46.16 14.06 -25.17
CA SER A 389 47.58 13.89 -24.82
C SER A 389 47.65 12.89 -23.67
#